data_AF-A0A397W2Z3-F1
#
_entry.id   AF-A0A397W2Z3-F1
#
_cell.length_a   1.000
_cell.length_b   1.000
_cell.length_c   1.000
_cell.angle_alpha   90.00
_cell.angle_beta   90.00
_cell.angle_gamma   90.00
#
_symmetry.space_group_name_H-M   'P 1'
#
loop_
_entity.id
_entity.type
_entity.pdbx_description
1 polymer ?
#
loop_
_entity_poly.entity_id
_entity_poly.type
_entity_poly.pdbx_seq_one_letter_code
_entity_poly.pdbx_strand_id
1 'polypeptide(L)'
;MTNIFKKNFHEALQDPNIEIILLSELKKDMPVLVFQWNDADLNSRNGTPRRAKPNFISNLIENSATNWYDTVFTFRNGTAIGRWVKQIPAWARHQVGVPDICNSVTRVIKIGITGPVKVENFDDILCR
;
A
#
# COMPACT_ATOMS: atom_id res chain seq x y z
N MET A 1 9.34 24.60 4.84
CA MET A 1 8.36 23.53 5.04
C MET A 1 9.11 22.30 5.53
N THR A 2 8.87 21.88 6.77
CA THR A 2 9.54 20.72 7.37
C THR A 2 8.92 19.46 6.76
N ASN A 3 9.69 18.72 5.96
CA ASN A 3 9.25 17.49 5.31
C ASN A 3 9.01 16.43 6.39
N ILE A 4 7.73 16.13 6.65
CA ILE A 4 7.24 15.31 7.76
C ILE A 4 7.57 13.82 7.53
N PHE A 5 7.98 13.45 6.31
CA PHE A 5 8.25 12.07 5.88
C PHE A 5 9.72 11.64 6.03
N LYS A 6 10.61 12.53 6.51
CA LYS A 6 12.08 12.35 6.46
C LYS A 6 12.72 11.42 7.50
N LYS A 7 11.98 10.75 8.38
CA LYS A 7 12.57 9.82 9.37
C LYS A 7 12.08 8.39 9.15
N ASN A 8 12.96 7.55 8.63
CA ASN A 8 12.83 6.08 8.54
C ASN A 8 11.69 5.54 7.65
N PHE A 9 11.18 6.36 6.73
CA PHE A 9 10.13 5.93 5.82
C PHE A 9 10.67 5.64 4.42
N HIS A 10 10.09 4.60 3.84
CA HIS A 10 10.18 4.09 2.48
C HIS A 10 10.70 5.09 1.41
N GLU A 11 11.59 4.67 0.50
CA GLU A 11 12.11 5.54 -0.57
C GLU A 11 11.00 6.19 -1.41
N ALA A 12 9.93 5.45 -1.70
CA ALA A 12 8.74 6.00 -2.37
C ALA A 12 8.10 7.21 -1.66
N LEU A 13 8.22 7.32 -0.33
CA LEU A 13 7.70 8.47 0.43
C LEU A 13 8.61 9.72 0.31
N GLN A 14 9.77 9.58 -0.32
CA GLN A 14 10.68 10.69 -0.63
C GLN A 14 10.43 11.29 -2.02
N ASP A 15 9.55 10.69 -2.84
CA ASP A 15 9.14 11.22 -4.14
C ASP A 15 8.21 12.43 -3.94
N PRO A 16 8.56 13.62 -4.49
CA PRO A 16 7.73 14.83 -4.37
C PRO A 16 6.30 14.67 -4.93
N ASN A 17 6.10 13.84 -5.95
CA ASN A 17 4.76 13.59 -6.50
C ASN A 17 3.91 12.78 -5.53
N ILE A 18 4.52 11.81 -4.84
CA ILE A 18 3.87 11.03 -3.79
C ILE A 18 3.53 11.92 -2.59
N GLU A 19 4.42 12.84 -2.20
CA GLU A 19 4.16 13.82 -1.15
C GLU A 19 2.92 14.67 -1.45
N ILE A 20 2.77 15.15 -2.71
CA ILE A 20 1.61 15.94 -3.12
C ILE A 20 0.30 15.13 -3.03
N ILE A 21 0.31 13.88 -3.51
CA ILE A 21 -0.86 12.98 -3.44
C ILE A 21 -1.22 12.70 -1.99
N LEU A 22 -0.25 12.38 -1.14
CA LEU A 22 -0.48 12.14 0.27
C LEU A 22 -1.14 13.35 0.93
N LEU A 23 -0.60 14.54 0.70
CA LEU A 23 -1.18 15.77 1.26
C LEU A 23 -2.59 16.05 0.72
N SER A 24 -2.88 15.79 -0.56
CA SER A 24 -4.21 16.01 -1.13
C SER A 24 -5.25 15.04 -0.59
N GLU A 25 -4.91 13.76 -0.48
CA GLU A 25 -5.84 12.72 -0.07
C GLU A 25 -6.05 12.68 1.45
N LEU A 26 -5.01 12.96 2.24
CA LEU A 26 -5.13 13.10 3.69
C LEU A 26 -5.98 14.30 4.09
N LYS A 27 -6.01 15.39 3.29
CA LYS A 27 -6.95 16.51 3.51
C LYS A 27 -8.41 16.09 3.34
N LYS A 28 -8.68 15.02 2.59
CA LYS A 28 -10.01 14.41 2.41
C LYS A 28 -10.30 13.32 3.45
N ASP A 29 -9.44 13.19 4.47
CA ASP A 29 -9.46 12.12 5.47
C ASP A 29 -9.47 10.70 4.85
N MET A 30 -8.87 10.56 3.66
CA MET A 30 -8.72 9.29 2.97
C MET A 30 -7.40 8.63 3.36
N PRO A 31 -7.42 7.44 3.98
CA PRO A 31 -6.20 6.72 4.29
C PRO A 31 -5.50 6.23 3.02
N VAL A 32 -4.17 6.20 3.08
CA VAL A 32 -3.29 5.85 1.96
C VAL A 32 -2.45 4.64 2.33
N LEU A 33 -2.29 3.72 1.39
CA LEU A 33 -1.30 2.64 1.44
C LEU A 33 -0.21 2.92 0.41
N VAL A 34 1.05 2.76 0.80
CA VAL A 34 2.22 2.90 -0.07
C VAL A 34 2.98 1.58 -0.07
N PHE A 35 3.20 0.99 -1.24
CA PHE A 35 3.81 -0.33 -1.39
C PHE A 35 5.26 -0.25 -1.87
N GLN A 36 6.14 -1.06 -1.27
CA GLN A 36 7.45 -1.39 -1.87
C GLN A 36 7.27 -2.67 -2.63
N TRP A 37 7.23 -2.63 -3.95
CA TRP A 37 7.17 -3.88 -4.69
C TRP A 37 8.44 -4.69 -4.50
N ASN A 38 8.27 -6.00 -4.40
CA ASN A 38 9.38 -6.91 -4.47
C ASN A 38 9.61 -7.24 -5.96
N ASP A 39 10.62 -6.63 -6.56
CA ASP A 39 10.94 -6.84 -7.97
C ASP A 39 11.69 -8.16 -8.22
N ALA A 40 12.04 -8.91 -7.16
CA ALA A 40 12.63 -10.24 -7.28
C ALA A 40 11.57 -11.26 -7.75
N ASP A 41 11.57 -11.51 -9.05
CA ASP A 41 10.91 -12.62 -9.75
C ASP A 41 9.41 -12.81 -9.45
N LEU A 42 8.62 -11.84 -9.90
CA LEU A 42 7.17 -11.94 -10.13
C LEU A 42 6.76 -13.06 -11.13
N ASN A 43 7.70 -13.88 -11.60
CA ASN A 43 7.51 -14.98 -12.55
C ASN A 43 7.56 -16.38 -11.90
N SER A 44 8.07 -16.52 -10.66
CA SER A 44 8.46 -17.82 -10.10
C SER A 44 7.72 -18.21 -8.81
N ARG A 45 6.66 -17.48 -8.46
CA ARG A 45 5.86 -17.75 -7.25
C ARG A 45 4.94 -18.95 -7.47
N ASN A 46 5.40 -20.19 -7.32
CA ASN A 46 4.57 -21.42 -7.25
C ASN A 46 3.31 -21.45 -8.16
N GLY A 47 3.46 -21.23 -9.46
CA GLY A 47 2.33 -21.27 -10.41
C GLY A 47 1.45 -20.01 -10.44
N THR A 48 1.93 -18.89 -9.87
CA THR A 48 1.28 -17.57 -9.97
C THR A 48 1.16 -17.15 -11.43
N PRO A 49 0.07 -16.47 -11.82
CA PRO A 49 -0.06 -16.01 -13.19
C PRO A 49 1.11 -15.08 -13.52
N ARG A 50 1.70 -15.25 -14.70
CA ARG A 50 2.52 -14.23 -15.37
C ARG A 50 1.81 -12.88 -15.15
N ARG A 51 2.47 -11.90 -14.51
CA ARG A 51 1.92 -10.60 -14.06
C ARG A 51 1.36 -10.55 -12.62
N ALA A 52 2.08 -11.10 -11.63
CA ALA A 52 1.68 -11.03 -10.21
C ALA A 52 1.40 -9.61 -9.71
N LYS A 53 2.32 -8.65 -9.91
CA LYS A 53 2.10 -7.24 -9.50
C LYS A 53 0.86 -6.62 -10.18
N PRO A 54 0.71 -6.65 -11.52
CA PRO A 54 -0.51 -6.15 -12.17
C PRO A 54 -1.81 -6.79 -11.66
N ASN A 55 -1.81 -8.09 -11.37
CA ASN A 55 -3.00 -8.77 -10.84
C ASN A 55 -3.35 -8.32 -9.42
N PHE A 56 -2.34 -8.06 -8.58
CA PHE A 56 -2.56 -7.52 -7.24
C PHE A 56 -3.08 -6.08 -7.29
N ILE A 57 -2.56 -5.27 -8.21
CA ILE A 57 -3.06 -3.92 -8.47
C ILE A 57 -4.51 -3.98 -8.97
N SER A 58 -4.86 -4.91 -9.85
CA SER A 58 -6.25 -5.13 -10.28
C SER A 58 -7.14 -5.46 -9.09
N ASN A 59 -6.72 -6.35 -8.20
CA ASN A 59 -7.46 -6.69 -6.99
C ASN A 59 -7.68 -5.46 -6.08
N LEU A 60 -6.68 -4.60 -5.91
CA LEU A 60 -6.82 -3.32 -5.18
C LEU A 60 -7.91 -2.43 -5.82
N ILE A 61 -7.84 -2.23 -7.14
CA ILE A 61 -8.76 -1.37 -7.90
C ILE A 61 -10.18 -1.93 -7.88
N GLU A 62 -10.34 -3.23 -8.10
CA GLU A 62 -11.63 -3.95 -8.02
C GLU A 62 -12.27 -3.82 -6.63
N ASN A 63 -11.45 -3.68 -5.59
CA ASN A 63 -11.88 -3.43 -4.22
C ASN A 63 -11.91 -1.93 -3.85
N SER A 64 -12.13 -1.07 -4.85
CA SER A 64 -12.37 0.37 -4.72
C SER A 64 -11.18 1.20 -4.22
N ALA A 65 -9.95 0.69 -4.33
CA ALA A 65 -8.78 1.53 -4.15
C ALA A 65 -8.57 2.44 -5.36
N THR A 66 -8.25 3.71 -5.15
CA THR A 66 -7.75 4.58 -6.22
C THR A 66 -6.25 4.36 -6.36
N ASN A 67 -5.81 4.00 -7.56
CA ASN A 67 -4.40 3.75 -7.87
C ASN A 67 -3.68 5.04 -8.31
N TRP A 68 -2.56 5.31 -7.67
CA TRP A 68 -1.62 6.37 -8.02
C TRP A 68 -0.23 5.76 -8.24
N TYR A 69 0.24 5.84 -9.49
CA TYR A 69 1.57 5.37 -9.90
C TYR A 69 1.88 3.90 -9.54
N ASP A 70 0.87 3.04 -9.52
CA ASP A 70 0.99 1.61 -9.20
C ASP A 70 1.64 1.32 -7.84
N THR A 71 1.76 2.33 -6.97
CA THR A 71 2.56 2.28 -5.74
C THR A 71 1.79 2.86 -4.57
N VAL A 72 0.98 3.88 -4.82
CA VAL A 72 0.20 4.61 -3.82
C VAL A 72 -1.27 4.34 -4.07
N PHE A 73 -1.98 3.90 -3.04
CA PHE A 73 -3.39 3.51 -3.14
C PHE A 73 -4.20 4.21 -2.06
N THR A 74 -5.24 4.92 -2.46
CA THR A 74 -6.13 5.59 -1.51
C THR A 74 -7.45 4.86 -1.35
N PHE A 75 -7.97 4.88 -0.13
CA PHE A 75 -9.23 4.25 0.23
C PHE A 75 -10.16 5.30 0.80
N ARG A 76 -11.48 5.08 0.64
CA ARG A 76 -12.49 5.99 1.18
C ARG A 76 -12.39 6.18 2.70
N ASN A 77 -11.99 5.13 3.43
CA ASN A 77 -11.81 5.14 4.89
C ASN A 77 -11.07 3.87 5.35
N GLY A 78 -10.75 3.80 6.65
CA GLY A 78 -10.07 2.64 7.23
C GLY A 78 -10.87 1.33 7.16
N THR A 79 -12.20 1.41 7.18
CA THR A 79 -13.08 0.23 7.01
C THR A 79 -12.93 -0.39 5.63
N ALA A 80 -12.75 0.42 4.58
CA ALA A 80 -12.52 -0.06 3.23
C ALA A 80 -11.19 -0.83 3.12
N ILE A 81 -10.13 -0.36 3.79
CA ILE A 81 -8.86 -1.11 3.91
C ILE A 81 -9.10 -2.46 4.59
N GLY A 82 -9.81 -2.47 5.73
CA GLY A 82 -10.11 -3.71 6.45
C GLY A 82 -10.95 -4.71 5.63
N ARG A 83 -11.84 -4.24 4.75
CA ARG A 83 -12.57 -5.10 3.81
C ARG A 83 -11.66 -5.63 2.72
N TRP A 84 -10.85 -4.78 2.10
CA TRP A 84 -9.89 -5.19 1.07
C TRP A 84 -8.88 -6.21 1.60
N VAL A 85 -8.35 -6.04 2.82
CA VAL A 85 -7.43 -7.01 3.43
C VAL A 85 -8.03 -8.41 3.46
N LYS A 86 -9.35 -8.56 3.63
CA LYS A 86 -10.02 -9.89 3.58
C LYS A 86 -10.16 -10.46 2.18
N GLN A 87 -9.99 -9.63 1.14
CA GLN A 87 -10.11 -9.97 -0.28
C GLN A 87 -8.74 -10.16 -0.95
N ILE A 88 -7.64 -10.06 -0.19
CA ILE A 88 -6.30 -10.35 -0.72
C ILE A 88 -6.25 -11.82 -1.16
N PRO A 89 -5.92 -12.09 -2.43
CA PRO A 89 -5.88 -13.45 -2.96
C PRO A 89 -4.90 -14.35 -2.21
N ALA A 90 -5.24 -15.62 -2.05
CA ALA A 90 -4.39 -16.60 -1.35
C ALA A 90 -2.97 -16.68 -1.93
N TRP A 91 -2.83 -16.58 -3.26
CA TRP A 91 -1.52 -16.61 -3.91
C TRP A 91 -0.63 -15.42 -3.54
N ALA A 92 -1.21 -14.28 -3.12
CA ALA A 92 -0.48 -13.07 -2.74
C ALA A 92 -0.12 -13.02 -1.24
N ARG A 93 -0.74 -13.88 -0.42
CA ARG A 93 -0.44 -14.01 1.01
C ARG A 93 0.94 -14.61 1.24
N HIS A 94 1.54 -14.25 2.39
CA HIS A 94 2.83 -14.77 2.80
C HIS A 94 2.83 -16.30 2.77
N GLN A 95 3.89 -16.86 2.18
CA GLN A 95 4.06 -18.29 1.98
C GLN A 95 5.50 -18.66 2.32
N VAL A 96 5.68 -19.73 3.10
CA VAL A 96 7.01 -20.19 3.52
C VAL A 96 7.83 -20.56 2.28
N GLY A 97 9.04 -20.02 2.19
CA GLY A 97 9.97 -20.29 1.07
C GLY A 97 9.64 -19.53 -0.22
N VAL A 98 8.66 -18.62 -0.19
CA VAL A 98 8.23 -17.82 -1.34
C VAL A 98 8.39 -16.34 -1.01
N PRO A 99 9.06 -15.54 -1.86
CA PRO A 99 9.15 -14.10 -1.66
C PRO A 99 7.76 -13.43 -1.66
N ASP A 100 7.57 -12.50 -0.73
CA ASP A 100 6.36 -11.68 -0.67
C ASP A 100 6.22 -10.77 -1.88
N ILE A 101 4.98 -10.35 -2.18
CA ILE A 101 4.71 -9.52 -3.37
C ILE A 101 5.25 -8.09 -3.22
N CYS A 102 5.37 -7.65 -1.98
CA CYS A 102 5.96 -6.38 -1.60
C CYS A 102 6.94 -6.62 -0.45
N ASN A 103 8.02 -5.84 -0.42
CA ASN A 103 8.99 -5.85 0.68
C ASN A 103 8.42 -5.14 1.92
N SER A 104 7.58 -4.13 1.71
CA SER A 104 6.87 -3.45 2.79
C SER A 104 5.60 -2.76 2.30
N VAL A 105 4.71 -2.45 3.25
CA VAL A 105 3.53 -1.61 3.05
C VAL A 105 3.46 -0.60 4.18
N THR A 106 3.39 0.66 3.81
CA THR A 106 3.21 1.76 4.77
C THR A 106 1.78 2.26 4.70
N ARG A 107 1.13 2.38 5.87
CA ARG A 107 -0.17 3.02 5.98
C ARG A 107 -0.01 4.45 6.48
N VAL A 108 -0.60 5.40 5.77
CA VAL A 108 -0.63 6.81 6.13
C VAL A 108 -2.08 7.21 6.39
N ILE A 109 -2.36 7.68 7.60
CA ILE A 109 -3.70 8.10 8.02
C ILE A 109 -3.64 9.44 8.73
N LYS A 110 -4.75 10.18 8.71
CA LYS A 110 -4.92 11.37 9.53
C LYS A 110 -5.83 11.04 10.71
N ILE A 111 -5.42 11.43 11.92
CA ILE A 111 -6.15 11.11 13.14
C ILE A 111 -7.15 12.23 13.44
N GLY A 112 -8.39 12.09 12.96
CA GLY A 112 -9.44 13.11 13.15
C GLY A 112 -9.28 14.36 12.27
N ILE A 113 -10.26 15.27 12.33
CA ILE A 113 -10.40 16.38 11.38
C ILE A 113 -9.21 17.35 11.40
N THR A 114 -8.60 17.58 12.56
CA THR A 114 -7.46 18.50 12.76
C THR A 114 -6.22 17.82 13.33
N GLY A 115 -6.27 16.50 13.54
CA GLY A 115 -5.18 15.81 14.22
C GLY A 115 -4.02 15.45 13.30
N PRO A 116 -2.95 14.87 13.88
CA PRO A 116 -1.71 14.62 13.17
C PRO A 116 -1.87 13.56 12.09
N VAL A 117 -1.01 13.65 11.08
CA VAL A 117 -0.75 12.53 10.16
C VAL A 117 0.07 11.49 10.91
N LYS A 118 -0.43 10.26 10.94
CA LYS A 118 0.26 9.09 11.44
C LYS A 118 0.73 8.25 10.26
N VAL A 119 1.99 7.84 10.31
CA VAL A 119 2.59 6.90 9.38
C VAL A 119 2.94 5.65 10.18
N GLU A 120 2.53 4.48 9.71
CA GLU A 120 2.77 3.22 10.40
C GLU A 120 3.12 2.08 9.45
N ASN A 121 3.94 1.15 9.94
CA ASN A 121 4.22 -0.10 9.27
C ASN A 121 2.92 -0.92 9.18
N PHE A 122 2.67 -1.47 8.00
CA PHE A 122 1.48 -2.26 7.68
C PHE A 122 1.86 -3.53 6.91
N ASP A 123 3.05 -4.08 7.17
CA ASP A 123 3.60 -5.26 6.47
C ASP A 123 2.81 -6.53 6.81
N ASP A 124 2.20 -6.57 8.00
CA ASP A 124 1.46 -7.73 8.50
C ASP A 124 0.19 -8.04 7.67
N ILE A 125 -0.20 -7.18 6.73
CA ILE A 125 -1.39 -7.39 5.90
C ILE A 125 -1.34 -8.68 5.07
N LEU A 126 -0.15 -9.13 4.67
CA LEU A 126 -0.01 -10.35 3.87
C LEU A 126 -0.17 -11.62 4.71
N CYS A 127 -0.18 -11.49 6.04
CA CYS A 127 -0.28 -12.59 7.00
C CYS A 127 -1.67 -12.73 7.65
N ARG A 128 -2.63 -11.85 7.33
CA ARG A 128 -3.96 -11.77 7.97
C ARG A 128 -5.03 -12.65 7.36
#